data_AF-A0A9P8QNR2-F1
#
_entry.id   AF-A0A9P8QNR2-F1
#
_cell.length_a   1.000
_cell.length_b   1.000
_cell.length_c   1.000
_cell.angle_alpha   90.00
_cell.angle_beta   90.00
_cell.angle_gamma   90.00
#
_symmetry.space_group_name_H-M   'P 1'
#
loop_
_entity.id
_entity.type
_entity.pdbx_description
1 polymer ?
#
loop_
_entity_poly.entity_id
_entity_poly.type
_entity_poly.pdbx_seq_one_letter_code
_entity_poly.pdbx_strand_id
1 'polypeptide(L)'
;MPTAVRICVCGDESTGKSSLIASLVKDQFMTNKIQPVLPQITIPPSIGTPENVTTTIVDTSARPQDRTTLRKEIRKCNVILLVYADHYSYERVALFWMPYFRSLGVNVPVVLCANKSDLVGQGSTPQVVEEEMLPVMAEFREIDSCIRTSAREHRNVNEVFFLCQKAVTHPIAPLFDYKEGHLKPSCVGALKRIFYLCDKNQDGYLDNQEMRDFQSRCFGKPLTDDDLDNIKLSISKSLRGADLSKGIDLRGFLQLNKMYAEKGRHETIWIILRKYHHTDSLSLEENFLHPKFEVPEFCSAELSPAGYRFFVDLFLLFDKDNDGGLNDEELEALFAPTPGLPASWADSAFPSSTVRNEGGYITLQGWLAQWSMTTFLEPKTTLEYLAYLGFEPPNPKDPITSALKVTKPRKRRRRPGRVERNVFHCYILGASGAGKSSLLDAFLNRPFDDLYHPTIKPRRAVNSVELPGGKQVYLIFEELGELEPAVLENQAKLDACDLLCYAYDSSDPDSFSHIVDIRKKHTQLDELPSVYTALKADRDKTTQRSELQPDQYTSSLNMSSPLHVSVTWNSISELFVALAEAAANPSTAFPKSDDETPDRTSLYLTLSATACAAIAAVMIWRRSTNAI
;
A
#
# COMPACT_ATOMS: atom_id res chain seq x y z
N MET A 1 -2.28 -15.76 9.08
CA MET A 1 -2.20 -17.20 9.38
C MET A 1 -3.32 -17.60 10.34
N PRO A 2 -3.89 -18.81 10.20
CA PRO A 2 -4.83 -19.35 11.17
C PRO A 2 -4.16 -19.47 12.54
N THR A 3 -4.77 -18.89 13.58
CA THR A 3 -4.26 -18.98 14.96
C THR A 3 -4.70 -20.28 15.65
N ALA A 4 -5.64 -21.00 15.05
CA ALA A 4 -6.13 -22.29 15.52
C ALA A 4 -6.48 -23.22 14.34
N VAL A 5 -6.19 -24.51 14.49
CA VAL A 5 -6.52 -25.57 13.53
C VAL A 5 -7.40 -26.60 14.22
N ARG A 6 -8.58 -26.90 13.67
CA ARG A 6 -9.47 -27.97 14.13
C ARG A 6 -9.38 -29.17 13.19
N ILE A 7 -8.79 -30.27 13.67
CA ILE A 7 -8.66 -31.56 13.00
C ILE A 7 -9.85 -32.45 13.39
N CYS A 8 -10.62 -32.90 12.40
CA CYS A 8 -11.68 -33.89 12.61
C CYS A 8 -11.21 -35.27 12.15
N VAL A 9 -11.04 -36.20 13.08
CA VAL A 9 -10.57 -37.56 12.77
C VAL A 9 -11.77 -38.42 12.40
N CYS A 10 -11.84 -38.82 11.12
CA CYS A 10 -12.94 -39.57 10.52
C CYS A 10 -12.46 -40.93 10.02
N GLY A 11 -13.39 -41.85 9.74
CA GLY A 11 -13.09 -43.20 9.26
C GLY A 11 -13.97 -44.24 9.90
N ASP A 12 -13.98 -45.44 9.31
CA ASP A 12 -14.86 -46.53 9.74
C ASP A 12 -14.57 -47.03 11.15
N GLU A 13 -15.48 -47.85 11.69
CA GLU A 13 -15.24 -48.50 12.96
C GLU A 13 -13.96 -49.36 12.90
N SER A 14 -13.27 -49.47 14.03
CA SER A 14 -12.07 -50.28 14.16
C SER A 14 -10.85 -49.86 13.33
N THR A 15 -10.85 -48.72 12.62
CA THR A 15 -9.66 -48.22 11.89
C THR A 15 -8.55 -47.66 12.79
N GLY A 16 -8.80 -47.53 14.10
CA GLY A 16 -7.80 -47.13 15.09
C GLY A 16 -7.68 -45.63 15.34
N LYS A 17 -8.73 -44.84 15.01
CA LYS A 17 -8.81 -43.37 15.25
C LYS A 17 -8.44 -42.97 16.69
N SER A 18 -9.16 -43.49 17.68
CA SER A 18 -8.94 -43.19 19.09
C SER A 18 -7.56 -43.64 19.57
N SER A 19 -7.05 -44.77 19.07
CA SER A 19 -5.70 -45.25 19.38
C SER A 19 -4.61 -44.34 18.82
N LEU A 20 -4.82 -43.79 17.62
CA LEU A 20 -3.90 -42.84 16.98
C LEU A 20 -3.80 -41.54 17.78
N ILE A 21 -4.95 -40.98 18.19
CA ILE A 21 -5.02 -39.78 19.02
C ILE A 21 -4.42 -40.03 20.42
N ALA A 22 -4.73 -41.16 21.03
CA ALA A 22 -4.16 -41.56 22.31
C ALA A 22 -2.62 -41.68 22.26
N SER A 23 -2.10 -42.27 21.19
CA SER A 23 -0.66 -42.46 20.97
C SER A 23 0.06 -41.10 20.80
N LEU A 24 -0.56 -40.13 20.12
CA LEU A 24 -0.05 -38.76 20.01
C LEU A 24 0.09 -38.09 21.40
N VAL A 25 -0.93 -38.23 22.26
CA VAL A 25 -0.98 -37.50 23.54
C VAL A 25 -0.08 -38.12 24.60
N LYS A 26 0.06 -39.45 24.60
CA LYS A 26 0.80 -40.19 25.63
C LYS A 26 2.20 -40.61 25.21
N ASP A 27 2.58 -40.39 23.95
CA ASP A 27 3.84 -40.82 23.35
C ASP A 27 4.10 -42.34 23.49
N GLN A 28 3.03 -43.12 23.69
CA GLN A 28 3.07 -44.56 23.90
C GLN A 28 1.72 -45.19 23.53
N PHE A 29 1.76 -46.41 22.98
CA PHE A 29 0.56 -47.18 22.73
C PHE A 29 -0.11 -47.65 24.03
N MET A 30 -1.40 -47.33 24.19
CA MET A 30 -2.19 -47.82 25.32
C MET A 30 -2.64 -49.26 25.08
N THR A 31 -2.18 -50.19 25.91
CA THR A 31 -2.60 -51.60 25.91
C THR A 31 -3.94 -51.83 26.61
N ASN A 32 -4.37 -50.89 27.46
CA ASN A 32 -5.66 -50.94 28.15
C ASN A 32 -6.81 -50.52 27.23
N LYS A 33 -8.04 -50.98 27.52
CA LYS A 33 -9.24 -50.67 26.75
C LYS A 33 -9.48 -49.15 26.69
N ILE A 34 -9.36 -48.58 25.49
CA ILE A 34 -9.59 -47.15 25.23
C ILE A 34 -11.09 -46.92 25.00
N GLN A 35 -11.59 -45.72 25.32
CA GLN A 35 -12.95 -45.32 24.98
C GLN A 35 -13.15 -45.34 23.45
N PRO A 36 -14.35 -45.69 22.94
CA PRO A 36 -14.62 -45.74 21.50
C PRO A 36 -14.51 -44.39 20.78
N VAL A 37 -14.68 -43.28 21.52
CA VAL A 37 -14.49 -41.90 21.06
C VAL A 37 -13.86 -41.14 22.22
N LEU A 38 -12.75 -40.45 21.97
CA LEU A 38 -12.08 -39.61 22.96
C LEU A 38 -12.73 -38.22 23.08
N PRO A 39 -12.68 -37.58 24.27
CA PRO A 39 -13.07 -36.18 24.39
C PRO A 39 -12.18 -35.28 23.53
N GLN A 40 -12.69 -34.11 23.15
CA GLN A 40 -11.93 -33.13 22.39
C GLN A 40 -10.61 -32.79 23.10
N ILE A 41 -9.52 -32.82 22.34
CA ILE A 41 -8.17 -32.52 22.83
C ILE A 41 -7.72 -31.20 22.23
N THR A 42 -7.21 -30.30 23.06
CA THR A 42 -6.60 -29.05 22.61
C THR A 42 -5.14 -29.05 23.00
N ILE A 43 -4.27 -29.04 22.00
CA ILE A 43 -2.82 -28.93 22.15
C ILE A 43 -2.47 -27.43 22.04
N PRO A 44 -1.96 -26.81 23.11
CA PRO A 44 -1.59 -25.40 23.10
C PRO A 44 -0.36 -25.17 22.20
N PRO A 45 -0.13 -23.92 21.76
CA PRO A 45 1.11 -23.55 21.08
C PRO A 45 2.28 -23.82 22.01
N SER A 46 3.21 -24.68 21.61
CA SER A 46 4.43 -24.98 22.37
C SER A 46 5.63 -25.03 21.43
N ILE A 47 6.84 -24.98 22.01
CA ILE A 47 8.12 -25.03 21.27
C ILE A 47 8.24 -26.30 20.40
N GLY A 48 7.42 -27.33 20.63
CA GLY A 48 7.35 -28.58 19.83
C GLY A 48 6.19 -28.67 18.84
N THR A 49 5.25 -27.71 18.80
CA THR A 49 4.20 -27.67 17.77
C THR A 49 4.67 -26.87 16.56
N PRO A 50 4.50 -27.39 15.33
CA PRO A 50 4.76 -26.64 14.10
C PRO A 50 4.01 -25.32 14.10
N GLU A 51 4.73 -24.22 13.82
CA GLU A 51 4.17 -22.89 13.57
C GLU A 51 3.41 -22.20 14.72
N ASN A 52 3.54 -22.66 15.98
CA ASN A 52 2.87 -22.03 17.15
C ASN A 52 1.33 -21.92 17.00
N VAL A 53 0.69 -22.91 16.37
CA VAL A 53 -0.76 -22.92 16.15
C VAL A 53 -1.47 -23.77 17.21
N THR A 54 -2.58 -23.25 17.77
CA THR A 54 -3.42 -24.03 18.69
C THR A 54 -4.13 -25.14 17.92
N THR A 55 -3.88 -26.41 18.25
CA THR A 55 -4.46 -27.54 17.51
C THR A 55 -5.54 -28.23 18.33
N THR A 56 -6.75 -28.27 17.79
CA THR A 56 -7.87 -28.98 18.37
C THR A 56 -8.12 -30.26 17.60
N ILE A 57 -8.08 -31.41 18.28
CA ILE A 57 -8.32 -32.73 17.69
C ILE A 57 -9.66 -33.25 18.19
N VAL A 58 -10.53 -33.62 17.25
CA VAL A 58 -11.85 -34.16 17.52
C VAL A 58 -11.91 -35.58 17.01
N ASP A 59 -12.05 -36.54 17.93
CA ASP A 59 -12.34 -37.93 17.60
C ASP A 59 -13.83 -38.08 17.24
N THR A 60 -14.15 -38.88 16.23
CA THR A 60 -15.53 -39.05 15.78
C THR A 60 -15.92 -40.53 15.61
N SER A 61 -17.22 -40.80 15.73
CA SER A 61 -17.81 -42.12 15.54
C SER A 61 -18.57 -42.19 14.22
N ALA A 62 -18.37 -43.30 13.49
CA ALA A 62 -19.10 -43.59 12.26
C ALA A 62 -20.47 -44.28 12.51
N ARG A 63 -20.86 -44.50 13.78
CA ARG A 63 -22.12 -45.18 14.13
C ARG A 63 -23.34 -44.38 13.68
N PRO A 64 -24.43 -45.05 13.26
CA PRO A 64 -25.66 -44.38 12.85
C PRO A 64 -26.19 -43.39 13.91
N GLN A 65 -26.10 -43.75 15.19
CA GLN A 65 -26.53 -42.93 16.33
C GLN A 65 -25.72 -41.63 16.52
N ASP A 66 -24.45 -41.61 16.09
CA ASP A 66 -23.54 -40.47 16.27
C ASP A 66 -23.47 -39.57 15.02
N ARG A 67 -24.24 -39.91 13.97
CA ARG A 67 -24.15 -39.28 12.65
C ARG A 67 -24.47 -37.78 12.66
N THR A 68 -25.36 -37.33 13.55
CA THR A 68 -25.66 -35.90 13.75
C THR A 68 -24.46 -35.15 14.32
N THR A 69 -23.79 -35.72 15.32
CA THR A 69 -22.55 -35.17 15.91
C THR A 69 -21.43 -35.15 14.88
N LEU A 70 -21.21 -36.25 14.16
CA LEU A 70 -20.22 -36.33 13.08
C LEU A 70 -20.40 -35.20 12.05
N ARG A 71 -21.63 -34.97 11.57
CA ARG A 71 -21.92 -33.87 10.61
C ARG A 71 -21.58 -32.50 11.18
N LYS A 72 -21.87 -32.28 12.47
CA LYS A 72 -21.59 -31.01 13.14
C LYS A 72 -20.09 -30.75 13.26
N GLU A 73 -19.31 -31.79 13.57
CA GLU A 73 -17.87 -31.68 13.73
C GLU A 73 -17.14 -31.53 12.39
N ILE A 74 -17.56 -32.26 11.35
CA ILE A 74 -17.02 -32.11 9.98
C ILE A 74 -17.27 -30.68 9.46
N ARG A 75 -18.45 -30.09 9.70
CA ARG A 75 -18.72 -28.71 9.24
C ARG A 75 -17.91 -27.63 9.94
N LYS A 76 -17.32 -27.94 11.10
CA LYS A 76 -16.54 -26.99 11.91
C LYS A 76 -15.03 -27.15 11.73
N CYS A 77 -14.58 -28.23 11.09
CA CYS A 77 -13.16 -28.51 11.00
C CYS A 77 -12.48 -27.66 9.92
N ASN A 78 -11.17 -27.48 10.07
CA ASN A 78 -10.33 -26.87 9.05
C ASN A 78 -9.64 -27.94 8.18
N VAL A 79 -9.55 -29.17 8.68
CA VAL A 79 -8.95 -30.32 8.00
C VAL A 79 -9.58 -31.61 8.52
N ILE A 80 -9.70 -32.60 7.64
CA ILE A 80 -10.18 -33.94 7.98
C ILE A 80 -9.00 -34.91 7.96
N LEU A 81 -8.80 -35.63 9.05
CA LEU A 81 -7.90 -36.78 9.07
C LEU A 81 -8.73 -38.04 8.80
N LEU A 82 -8.70 -38.57 7.58
CA LEU A 82 -9.46 -39.75 7.20
C LEU A 82 -8.61 -41.01 7.40
N VAL A 83 -9.01 -41.86 8.34
CA VAL A 83 -8.26 -43.05 8.75
C VAL A 83 -8.91 -44.32 8.21
N TYR A 84 -8.15 -45.09 7.44
CA TYR A 84 -8.48 -46.45 7.02
C TYR A 84 -7.41 -47.42 7.53
N ALA A 85 -7.73 -48.73 7.57
CA ALA A 85 -6.82 -49.72 8.15
C ALA A 85 -6.87 -51.09 7.49
N ASP A 86 -7.77 -51.34 6.54
CA ASP A 86 -7.89 -52.60 5.81
C ASP A 86 -8.53 -52.34 4.43
N HIS A 87 -8.58 -53.37 3.59
CA HIS A 87 -9.11 -53.24 2.23
C HIS A 87 -10.56 -52.73 2.20
N TYR A 88 -11.41 -53.17 3.13
CA TYR A 88 -12.80 -52.73 3.22
C TYR A 88 -12.91 -51.23 3.55
N SER A 89 -12.19 -50.76 4.56
CA SER A 89 -12.19 -49.33 4.94
C SER A 89 -11.51 -48.45 3.88
N TYR A 90 -10.55 -49.00 3.12
CA TYR A 90 -9.95 -48.34 1.95
C TYR A 90 -10.98 -48.11 0.83
N GLU A 91 -11.72 -49.14 0.40
CA GLU A 91 -12.75 -48.99 -0.66
C GLU A 91 -13.80 -47.93 -0.27
N ARG A 92 -14.13 -47.87 1.03
CA ARG A 92 -15.08 -46.90 1.56
C ARG A 92 -14.59 -45.46 1.56
N VAL A 93 -13.30 -45.20 1.36
CA VAL A 93 -12.78 -43.84 1.14
C VAL A 93 -13.45 -43.22 -0.08
N ALA A 94 -13.34 -43.89 -1.23
CA ALA A 94 -13.89 -43.42 -2.49
C ALA A 94 -15.42 -43.60 -2.57
N LEU A 95 -15.96 -44.72 -2.08
CA LEU A 95 -17.37 -45.06 -2.23
C LEU A 95 -18.29 -44.33 -1.24
N PHE A 96 -17.79 -43.94 -0.07
CA PHE A 96 -18.60 -43.37 1.00
C PHE A 96 -18.05 -42.05 1.53
N TRP A 97 -16.84 -42.02 2.08
CA TRP A 97 -16.35 -40.88 2.87
C TRP A 97 -16.19 -39.62 2.03
N MET A 98 -15.51 -39.70 0.88
CA MET A 98 -15.30 -38.54 0.02
C MET A 98 -16.63 -37.99 -0.57
N PRO A 99 -17.52 -38.83 -1.15
CA PRO A 99 -18.86 -38.38 -1.54
C PRO A 99 -19.67 -37.79 -0.38
N TYR A 100 -19.53 -38.34 0.83
CA TYR A 100 -20.23 -37.87 2.01
C TYR A 100 -19.76 -36.47 2.42
N PHE A 101 -18.46 -36.19 2.43
CA PHE A 101 -17.94 -34.84 2.72
C PHE A 101 -18.46 -33.81 1.70
N ARG A 102 -18.43 -34.16 0.41
CA ARG A 102 -19.00 -33.33 -0.66
C ARG A 102 -20.50 -33.06 -0.46
N SER A 103 -21.28 -34.08 -0.07
CA SER A 103 -22.71 -33.93 0.20
C SER A 103 -23.04 -32.99 1.37
N LEU A 104 -22.07 -32.76 2.27
CA LEU A 104 -22.21 -31.82 3.39
C LEU A 104 -21.83 -30.38 3.01
N GLY A 105 -21.33 -30.15 1.79
CA GLY A 105 -20.81 -28.86 1.33
C GLY A 105 -19.46 -28.50 1.95
N VAL A 106 -18.70 -29.49 2.41
CA VAL A 106 -17.44 -29.28 3.13
C VAL A 106 -16.29 -29.35 2.13
N ASN A 107 -15.58 -28.23 1.98
CA ASN A 107 -14.44 -28.08 1.06
C ASN A 107 -13.17 -27.73 1.86
N VAL A 108 -12.74 -28.68 2.70
CA VAL A 108 -11.53 -28.57 3.52
C VAL A 108 -10.55 -29.65 3.10
N PRO A 109 -9.23 -29.46 3.28
CA PRO A 109 -8.24 -30.48 2.98
C PRO A 109 -8.48 -31.77 3.77
N VAL A 110 -8.19 -32.90 3.15
CA VAL A 110 -8.24 -34.24 3.72
C VAL A 110 -6.84 -34.83 3.73
N VAL A 111 -6.37 -35.27 4.90
CA VAL A 111 -5.17 -36.08 5.03
C VAL A 111 -5.61 -37.53 5.16
N LEU A 112 -5.22 -38.36 4.19
CA LEU A 112 -5.56 -39.77 4.17
C LEU A 112 -4.50 -40.57 4.93
N CYS A 113 -4.95 -41.36 5.91
CA CYS A 113 -4.09 -42.09 6.82
C CYS A 113 -4.38 -43.59 6.76
N ALA A 114 -3.39 -44.35 6.28
CA ALA A 114 -3.39 -45.82 6.30
C ALA A 114 -2.79 -46.30 7.62
N ASN A 115 -3.63 -46.55 8.61
CA ASN A 115 -3.22 -46.92 9.95
C ASN A 115 -3.10 -48.44 10.11
N LYS A 116 -2.45 -48.89 11.19
CA LYS A 116 -2.14 -50.30 11.50
C LYS A 116 -1.17 -50.95 10.52
N SER A 117 -0.18 -50.18 10.04
CA SER A 117 0.88 -50.73 9.20
C SER A 117 1.73 -51.82 9.87
N ASP A 118 1.58 -52.03 11.19
CA ASP A 118 2.21 -53.09 11.96
C ASP A 118 1.58 -54.48 11.76
N LEU A 119 0.39 -54.56 11.16
CA LEU A 119 -0.27 -55.85 10.93
C LEU A 119 0.34 -56.59 9.73
N VAL A 120 0.54 -57.90 9.91
CA VAL A 120 1.03 -58.80 8.87
C VAL A 120 0.01 -58.88 7.73
N GLY A 121 0.45 -58.69 6.48
CA GLY A 121 -0.39 -58.74 5.28
C GLY A 121 -0.76 -57.38 4.67
N GLN A 122 -0.34 -56.26 5.25
CA GLN A 122 -0.63 -54.88 4.81
C GLN A 122 0.21 -54.37 3.64
N GLY A 123 0.89 -55.23 2.88
CA GLY A 123 1.81 -54.84 1.80
C GLY A 123 3.02 -53.99 2.26
N SER A 124 4.09 -53.99 1.47
CA SER A 124 5.23 -53.10 1.73
C SER A 124 4.85 -51.62 1.54
N THR A 125 5.59 -50.68 2.15
CA THR A 125 5.34 -49.24 1.99
C THR A 125 5.19 -48.80 0.53
N PRO A 126 6.08 -49.20 -0.40
CA PRO A 126 5.97 -48.81 -1.81
C PRO A 126 4.70 -49.33 -2.48
N GLN A 127 4.33 -50.59 -2.22
CA GLN A 127 3.13 -51.21 -2.82
C GLN A 127 1.84 -50.45 -2.44
N VAL A 128 1.65 -50.15 -1.16
CA VAL A 128 0.46 -49.39 -0.70
C VAL A 128 0.44 -47.97 -1.26
N VAL A 129 1.60 -47.33 -1.42
CA VAL A 129 1.65 -46.00 -2.04
C VAL A 129 1.18 -46.06 -3.49
N GLU A 130 1.68 -47.03 -4.26
CA GLU A 130 1.41 -47.17 -5.69
C GLU A 130 -0.01 -47.69 -6.00
N GLU A 131 -0.47 -48.69 -5.25
CA GLU A 131 -1.74 -49.38 -5.50
C GLU A 131 -2.94 -48.71 -4.80
N GLU A 132 -2.73 -48.06 -3.64
CA GLU A 132 -3.84 -47.49 -2.86
C GLU A 132 -3.82 -45.95 -2.83
N MET A 133 -2.70 -45.33 -2.43
CA MET A 133 -2.66 -43.90 -2.14
C MET A 133 -2.67 -43.02 -3.40
N LEU A 134 -1.79 -43.29 -4.37
CA LEU A 134 -1.70 -42.51 -5.60
C LEU A 134 -3.02 -42.48 -6.41
N PRO A 135 -3.75 -43.60 -6.58
CA PRO A 135 -5.03 -43.58 -7.29
C PRO A 135 -6.07 -42.68 -6.62
N VAL A 136 -6.20 -42.75 -5.29
CA VAL A 136 -7.22 -41.97 -4.56
C VAL A 136 -6.84 -40.48 -4.53
N MET A 137 -5.56 -40.13 -4.42
CA MET A 137 -5.10 -38.74 -4.56
C MET A 137 -5.38 -38.18 -5.97
N ALA A 138 -5.22 -38.99 -7.01
CA ALA A 138 -5.53 -38.58 -8.37
C ALA A 138 -7.04 -38.37 -8.60
N GLU A 139 -7.88 -39.20 -7.97
CA GLU A 139 -9.34 -39.13 -8.05
C GLU A 139 -9.94 -37.96 -7.23
N PHE A 140 -9.44 -37.73 -6.01
CA PHE A 140 -9.99 -36.77 -5.07
C PHE A 140 -8.99 -35.66 -4.73
N ARG A 141 -9.20 -34.48 -5.31
CA ARG A 141 -8.33 -33.30 -5.13
C ARG A 141 -8.36 -32.69 -3.74
N GLU A 142 -9.41 -32.98 -2.98
CA GLU A 142 -9.50 -32.58 -1.57
C GLU A 142 -8.49 -33.35 -0.72
N ILE A 143 -7.97 -34.49 -1.19
CA ILE A 143 -6.90 -35.22 -0.51
C ILE A 143 -5.58 -34.52 -0.77
N ASP A 144 -5.08 -33.85 0.27
CA ASP A 144 -3.85 -33.08 0.24
C ASP A 144 -2.62 -33.99 0.33
N SER A 145 -2.66 -34.95 1.26
CA SER A 145 -1.52 -35.80 1.59
C SER A 145 -1.98 -37.19 2.01
N CYS A 146 -1.17 -38.20 1.72
CA CYS A 146 -1.35 -39.58 2.16
C CYS A 146 -0.17 -40.02 3.05
N ILE A 147 -0.47 -40.75 4.13
CA ILE A 147 0.55 -41.24 5.05
C ILE A 147 0.20 -42.60 5.64
N ARG A 148 1.20 -43.48 5.76
CA ARG A 148 1.08 -44.73 6.51
C ARG A 148 1.49 -44.53 7.96
N THR A 149 0.70 -45.04 8.90
CA THR A 149 0.95 -44.91 10.34
C THR A 149 0.77 -46.25 11.07
N SER A 150 1.43 -46.36 12.22
CA SER A 150 1.11 -47.38 13.21
C SER A 150 1.03 -46.73 14.59
N ALA A 151 -0.18 -46.66 15.14
CA ALA A 151 -0.38 -46.22 16.51
C ALA A 151 0.35 -47.11 17.54
N ARG A 152 0.55 -48.41 17.21
CA ARG A 152 1.19 -49.42 18.08
C ARG A 152 2.70 -49.23 18.16
N GLU A 153 3.35 -49.06 17.00
CA GLU A 153 4.79 -48.83 16.90
C GLU A 153 5.17 -47.35 17.04
N HIS A 154 4.17 -46.47 17.23
CA HIS A 154 4.31 -45.01 17.21
C HIS A 154 4.95 -44.49 15.91
N ARG A 155 4.76 -45.21 14.80
CA ARG A 155 5.32 -44.86 13.49
C ARG A 155 4.46 -43.80 12.82
N ASN A 156 5.09 -42.67 12.45
CA ASN A 156 4.46 -41.55 11.74
C ASN A 156 3.24 -40.92 12.43
N VAL A 157 3.06 -41.16 13.74
CA VAL A 157 1.94 -40.60 14.50
C VAL A 157 2.05 -39.08 14.59
N ASN A 158 3.23 -38.54 14.94
CA ASN A 158 3.44 -37.09 14.98
C ASN A 158 3.32 -36.47 13.58
N GLU A 159 3.86 -37.16 12.56
CA GLU A 159 3.87 -36.69 11.18
C GLU A 159 2.45 -36.55 10.59
N VAL A 160 1.51 -37.44 10.90
CA VAL A 160 0.15 -37.32 10.34
C VAL A 160 -0.59 -36.09 10.87
N PHE A 161 -0.42 -35.73 12.15
CA PHE A 161 -1.01 -34.52 12.70
C PHE A 161 -0.25 -33.25 12.24
N PHE A 162 1.06 -33.36 12.04
CA PHE A 162 1.87 -32.32 11.38
C PHE A 162 1.34 -32.00 9.97
N LEU A 163 1.11 -33.03 9.15
CA LEU A 163 0.55 -32.87 7.80
C LEU A 163 -0.85 -32.24 7.83
N CYS A 164 -1.68 -32.59 8.82
CA CYS A 164 -3.00 -31.96 8.99
C CYS A 164 -2.88 -30.45 9.27
N GLN A 165 -1.95 -30.04 10.14
CA GLN A 165 -1.70 -28.61 10.38
C GLN A 165 -1.22 -27.92 9.11
N LYS A 166 -0.24 -28.53 8.43
CA LYS A 166 0.37 -28.00 7.22
C LYS A 166 -0.64 -27.80 6.08
N ALA A 167 -1.57 -28.72 5.89
CA ALA A 167 -2.61 -28.61 4.87
C ALA A 167 -3.51 -27.37 5.07
N VAL A 168 -3.63 -26.87 6.30
CA VAL A 168 -4.38 -25.66 6.63
C VAL A 168 -3.49 -24.42 6.59
N THR A 169 -2.26 -24.51 7.09
CA THR A 169 -1.37 -23.36 7.17
C THR A 169 -0.68 -23.07 5.85
N HIS A 170 -0.58 -24.01 4.92
CA HIS A 170 0.07 -23.86 3.63
C HIS A 170 -0.77 -24.45 2.48
N PRO A 171 -2.01 -23.98 2.28
CA PRO A 171 -2.92 -24.64 1.34
C PRO A 171 -2.41 -24.51 -0.10
N ILE A 172 -2.42 -25.61 -0.87
CA ILE A 172 -2.06 -25.61 -2.30
C ILE A 172 -3.16 -25.02 -3.20
N ALA A 173 -4.42 -25.15 -2.77
CA ALA A 173 -5.60 -24.78 -3.55
C ALA A 173 -5.60 -23.35 -4.11
N PRO A 174 -5.19 -22.28 -3.39
CA PRO A 174 -5.10 -20.94 -3.97
C PRO A 174 -3.90 -20.75 -4.91
N LEU A 175 -2.85 -21.59 -4.80
CA LEU A 175 -1.61 -21.42 -5.55
C LEU A 175 -1.64 -22.07 -6.93
N PHE A 176 -2.19 -23.29 -7.02
CA PHE A 176 -2.03 -24.15 -8.18
C PHE A 176 -3.35 -24.75 -8.65
N ASP A 177 -3.54 -24.82 -9.95
CA ASP A 177 -4.65 -25.53 -10.58
C ASP A 177 -4.19 -26.89 -11.12
N TYR A 178 -4.56 -27.96 -10.42
CA TYR A 178 -4.26 -29.33 -10.84
C TYR A 178 -5.01 -29.79 -12.11
N LYS A 179 -6.05 -29.08 -12.59
CA LYS A 179 -6.74 -29.43 -13.86
C LYS A 179 -5.86 -29.01 -15.03
N GLU A 180 -5.42 -27.77 -14.99
CA GLU A 180 -4.64 -27.16 -16.05
C GLU A 180 -3.14 -27.42 -15.89
N GLY A 181 -2.70 -27.87 -14.71
CA GLY A 181 -1.28 -28.06 -14.41
C GLY A 181 -0.51 -26.74 -14.38
N HIS A 182 -1.14 -25.65 -13.92
CA HIS A 182 -0.58 -24.31 -13.93
C HIS A 182 -0.80 -23.58 -12.61
N LEU A 183 0.09 -22.62 -12.28
CA LEU A 183 -0.14 -21.69 -11.18
C LEU A 183 -1.38 -20.83 -11.49
N LYS A 184 -2.18 -20.56 -10.46
CA LYS A 184 -3.37 -19.71 -10.62
C LYS A 184 -2.99 -18.26 -10.92
N PRO A 185 -3.83 -17.49 -11.65
CA PRO A 185 -3.51 -16.11 -12.04
C PRO A 185 -3.15 -15.19 -10.87
N SER A 186 -3.83 -15.31 -9.72
CA SER A 186 -3.52 -14.53 -8.51
C SER A 186 -2.14 -14.85 -7.95
N CYS A 187 -1.74 -16.14 -7.93
CA CYS A 187 -0.42 -16.58 -7.51
C CYS A 187 0.66 -16.07 -8.47
N VAL A 188 0.40 -16.13 -9.77
CA VAL A 188 1.29 -15.56 -10.79
C VAL A 188 1.44 -14.05 -10.59
N GLY A 189 0.36 -13.31 -10.35
CA GLY A 189 0.40 -11.88 -10.08
C GLY A 189 1.26 -11.52 -8.85
N ALA A 190 1.06 -12.25 -7.74
CA ALA A 190 1.87 -12.09 -6.53
C ALA A 190 3.36 -12.36 -6.78
N LEU A 191 3.68 -13.48 -7.46
CA LEU A 191 5.06 -13.85 -7.78
C LEU A 191 5.72 -12.89 -8.77
N LYS A 192 4.97 -12.35 -9.74
CA LYS A 192 5.46 -11.31 -10.65
C LYS A 192 5.89 -10.05 -9.91
N ARG A 193 5.07 -9.58 -8.96
CA ARG A 193 5.44 -8.45 -8.11
C ARG A 193 6.68 -8.76 -7.28
N ILE A 194 6.77 -9.95 -6.69
CA ILE A 194 7.95 -10.34 -5.90
C ILE A 194 9.21 -10.36 -6.77
N PHE A 195 9.13 -10.94 -7.97
CA PHE A 195 10.24 -10.93 -8.92
C PHE A 195 10.72 -9.50 -9.18
N TYR A 196 9.79 -8.59 -9.50
CA TYR A 196 10.10 -7.19 -9.74
C TYR A 196 10.79 -6.53 -8.54
N LEU A 197 10.39 -6.82 -7.30
CA LEU A 197 11.02 -6.26 -6.11
C LEU A 197 12.41 -6.85 -5.80
N CYS A 198 12.68 -8.05 -6.31
CA CYS A 198 13.97 -8.73 -6.19
C CYS A 198 14.97 -8.27 -7.25
N ASP A 199 14.49 -7.96 -8.45
CA ASP A 199 15.26 -7.38 -9.55
C ASP A 199 15.63 -5.93 -9.18
N LYS A 200 16.83 -5.72 -8.63
CA LYS A 200 17.24 -4.43 -8.07
C LYS A 200 17.70 -3.47 -9.14
N ASN A 201 18.24 -3.97 -10.25
CA ASN A 201 18.71 -3.16 -11.37
C ASN A 201 17.65 -3.02 -12.49
N GLN A 202 16.51 -3.71 -12.38
CA GLN A 202 15.39 -3.69 -13.32
C GLN A 202 15.79 -4.08 -14.74
N ASP A 203 16.74 -5.00 -14.87
CA ASP A 203 17.22 -5.52 -16.17
C ASP A 203 16.38 -6.70 -16.70
N GLY A 204 15.42 -7.18 -15.91
CA GLY A 204 14.50 -8.27 -16.24
C GLY A 204 15.03 -9.65 -15.85
N TYR A 205 16.16 -9.74 -15.15
CA TYR A 205 16.78 -10.97 -14.68
C TYR A 205 17.07 -10.88 -13.19
N LEU A 206 17.01 -12.02 -12.50
CA LEU A 206 17.61 -12.16 -11.17
C LEU A 206 19.01 -12.74 -11.34
N ASP A 207 20.01 -11.89 -11.17
CA ASP A 207 21.40 -12.30 -11.24
C ASP A 207 21.80 -13.20 -10.04
N ASN A 208 23.05 -13.64 -9.99
CA ASN A 208 23.51 -14.51 -8.90
C ASN A 208 23.45 -13.83 -7.52
N GLN A 209 23.68 -12.52 -7.45
CA GLN A 209 23.67 -11.77 -6.20
C GLN A 209 22.24 -11.54 -5.74
N GLU A 210 21.35 -11.11 -6.63
CA GLU A 210 19.92 -10.92 -6.35
C GLU A 210 19.24 -12.24 -5.95
N MET A 211 19.62 -13.36 -6.56
CA MET A 211 19.15 -14.69 -6.13
C MET A 211 19.62 -15.07 -4.73
N ARG A 212 20.86 -14.70 -4.34
CA ARG A 212 21.35 -14.90 -2.97
C ARG A 212 20.62 -14.01 -1.97
N ASP A 213 20.37 -12.75 -2.33
CA ASP A 213 19.67 -11.79 -1.49
C ASP A 213 18.20 -12.21 -1.30
N PHE A 214 17.55 -12.66 -2.37
CA PHE A 214 16.23 -13.28 -2.34
C PHE A 214 16.18 -14.50 -1.40
N GLN A 215 17.15 -15.42 -1.53
CA GLN A 215 17.23 -16.62 -0.69
C GLN A 215 17.42 -16.23 0.79
N SER A 216 18.37 -15.34 1.07
CA SER A 216 18.69 -14.88 2.41
C SER A 216 17.48 -14.20 3.06
N ARG A 217 16.78 -13.34 2.30
CA ARG A 217 15.57 -12.65 2.77
C ARG A 217 14.45 -13.63 3.08
N CYS A 218 14.14 -14.56 2.19
CA CYS A 218 13.00 -15.47 2.33
C CYS A 218 13.25 -16.57 3.36
N PHE A 219 14.44 -17.17 3.36
CA PHE A 219 14.72 -18.42 4.09
C PHE A 219 15.74 -18.27 5.22
N GLY A 220 16.38 -17.10 5.36
CA GLY A 220 17.39 -16.85 6.40
C GLY A 220 18.65 -17.72 6.27
N LYS A 221 18.89 -18.29 5.08
CA LYS A 221 20.04 -19.16 4.78
C LYS A 221 20.74 -18.67 3.52
N PRO A 222 22.08 -18.71 3.46
CA PRO A 222 22.81 -18.38 2.25
C PRO A 222 22.55 -19.43 1.16
N LEU A 223 22.59 -18.99 -0.11
CA LEU A 223 22.56 -19.88 -1.28
C LEU A 223 23.99 -20.18 -1.73
N THR A 224 24.36 -21.47 -1.77
CA THR A 224 25.66 -21.92 -2.27
C THR A 224 25.68 -21.89 -3.80
N ASP A 225 26.87 -21.87 -4.39
CA ASP A 225 27.03 -21.90 -5.86
C ASP A 225 26.47 -23.19 -6.46
N ASP A 226 26.77 -24.34 -5.82
CA ASP A 226 26.25 -25.64 -6.23
C ASP A 226 24.71 -25.67 -6.21
N ASP A 227 24.07 -25.11 -5.17
CA ASP A 227 22.61 -25.04 -5.07
C ASP A 227 22.01 -24.13 -6.16
N LEU A 228 22.65 -23.00 -6.43
CA LEU A 228 22.21 -22.08 -7.48
C LEU A 228 22.32 -22.71 -8.87
N ASP A 229 23.42 -23.40 -9.16
CA ASP A 229 23.62 -24.11 -10.41
C ASP A 229 22.61 -25.25 -10.57
N ASN A 230 22.28 -25.96 -9.49
CA ASN A 230 21.21 -26.97 -9.48
C ASN A 230 19.82 -26.38 -9.76
N ILE A 231 19.54 -25.18 -9.25
CA ILE A 231 18.29 -24.45 -9.56
C ILE A 231 18.25 -24.10 -11.05
N LYS A 232 19.32 -23.49 -11.58
CA LYS A 232 19.41 -23.12 -13.01
C LYS A 232 19.27 -24.34 -13.92
N LEU A 233 19.95 -25.44 -13.58
CA LEU A 233 19.88 -26.70 -14.32
C LEU A 233 18.50 -27.35 -14.26
N SER A 234 17.77 -27.20 -13.16
CA SER A 234 16.38 -27.66 -13.05
C SER A 234 15.45 -26.84 -13.94
N ILE A 235 15.65 -25.51 -14.00
CA ILE A 235 14.87 -24.61 -14.85
C ILE A 235 15.13 -24.91 -16.32
N SER A 236 16.39 -25.03 -16.75
CA SER A 236 16.75 -25.26 -18.16
C SER A 236 16.24 -26.61 -18.70
N LYS A 237 16.16 -27.64 -17.85
CA LYS A 237 15.52 -28.92 -18.19
C LYS A 237 14.02 -28.79 -18.42
N SER A 238 13.36 -27.92 -17.66
CA SER A 238 11.91 -27.73 -17.72
C SER A 238 11.48 -26.73 -18.81
N LEU A 239 12.25 -25.66 -19.02
CA LEU A 239 12.03 -24.62 -20.02
C LEU A 239 13.05 -24.77 -21.15
N ARG A 240 12.62 -25.43 -22.25
CA ARG A 240 13.47 -25.55 -23.45
C ARG A 240 13.82 -24.18 -24.00
N GLY A 241 15.10 -23.88 -24.14
CA GLY A 241 15.60 -22.61 -24.70
C GLY A 241 15.74 -21.47 -23.68
N ALA A 242 15.65 -21.74 -22.37
CA ALA A 242 15.98 -20.74 -21.36
C ALA A 242 17.49 -20.43 -21.39
N ASP A 243 17.85 -19.19 -21.72
CA ASP A 243 19.21 -18.66 -21.53
C ASP A 243 19.33 -18.10 -20.10
N LEU A 244 20.13 -18.77 -19.28
CA LEU A 244 20.35 -18.44 -17.87
C LEU A 244 21.73 -17.83 -17.62
N SER A 245 22.41 -17.37 -18.69
CA SER A 245 23.73 -16.76 -18.61
C SER A 245 23.73 -15.45 -17.83
N LYS A 246 22.70 -14.61 -18.05
CA LYS A 246 22.50 -13.33 -17.34
C LYS A 246 21.89 -13.51 -15.94
N GLY A 247 21.08 -14.54 -15.75
CA GLY A 247 20.31 -14.73 -14.53
C GLY A 247 19.03 -15.51 -14.80
N ILE A 248 18.13 -15.53 -13.82
CA ILE A 248 16.80 -16.15 -13.96
C ILE A 248 15.80 -15.08 -14.38
N ASP A 249 15.22 -15.20 -15.58
CA ASP A 249 14.14 -14.31 -16.04
C ASP A 249 12.81 -14.59 -15.32
N LEU A 250 11.81 -13.72 -15.51
CA LEU A 250 10.49 -13.88 -14.89
C LEU A 250 9.83 -15.24 -15.21
N ARG A 251 10.03 -15.77 -16.42
CA ARG A 251 9.48 -17.07 -16.82
C ARG A 251 10.17 -18.20 -16.06
N GLY A 252 11.49 -18.14 -15.90
CA GLY A 252 12.28 -19.06 -15.11
C GLY A 252 11.86 -19.04 -13.63
N PHE A 253 11.63 -17.86 -13.07
CA PHE A 253 11.18 -17.70 -11.68
C PHE A 253 9.77 -18.30 -11.46
N LEU A 254 8.83 -18.04 -12.36
CA LEU A 254 7.49 -18.64 -12.31
C LEU A 254 7.56 -20.16 -12.50
N GLN A 255 8.42 -20.65 -13.40
CA GLN A 255 8.60 -22.09 -13.62
C GLN A 255 9.21 -22.78 -12.40
N LEU A 256 10.16 -22.14 -11.71
CA LEU A 256 10.72 -22.66 -10.46
C LEU A 256 9.64 -22.86 -9.40
N ASN A 257 8.80 -21.85 -9.21
CA ASN A 257 7.67 -21.92 -8.28
C ASN A 257 6.61 -22.94 -8.72
N LYS A 258 6.36 -23.08 -10.02
CA LYS A 258 5.51 -24.14 -10.58
C LYS A 258 6.04 -25.53 -10.21
N MET A 259 7.34 -25.78 -10.41
CA MET A 259 7.99 -27.04 -10.02
C MET A 259 7.88 -27.32 -8.52
N TYR A 260 7.93 -26.29 -7.67
CA TYR A 260 7.69 -26.47 -6.23
C TYR A 260 6.26 -26.94 -5.95
N ALA A 261 5.24 -26.38 -6.61
CA ALA A 261 3.86 -26.83 -6.45
C ALA A 261 3.68 -28.29 -6.91
N GLU A 262 4.19 -28.64 -8.10
CA GLU A 262 4.08 -29.99 -8.68
C GLU A 262 4.77 -31.06 -7.82
N LYS A 263 5.89 -30.71 -7.18
CA LYS A 263 6.64 -31.61 -6.29
C LYS A 263 6.11 -31.62 -4.85
N GLY A 264 4.96 -30.99 -4.57
CA GLY A 264 4.38 -30.90 -3.23
C GLY A 264 5.15 -29.97 -2.28
N ARG A 265 6.09 -29.16 -2.77
CA ARG A 265 6.91 -28.20 -2.00
C ARG A 265 6.33 -26.78 -1.97
N HIS A 266 5.03 -26.66 -2.11
CA HIS A 266 4.26 -25.41 -2.02
C HIS A 266 4.46 -24.56 -0.75
N GLU A 267 4.92 -25.15 0.37
CA GLU A 267 5.38 -24.40 1.55
C GLU A 267 6.45 -23.35 1.18
N THR A 268 7.39 -23.71 0.29
CA THR A 268 8.42 -22.79 -0.20
C THR A 268 7.79 -21.55 -0.84
N ILE A 269 6.72 -21.71 -1.62
CA ILE A 269 5.99 -20.63 -2.28
C ILE A 269 5.34 -19.74 -1.22
N TRP A 270 4.71 -20.32 -0.20
CA TRP A 270 4.10 -19.57 0.88
C TRP A 270 5.08 -18.78 1.72
N ILE A 271 6.26 -19.32 2.02
CA ILE A 271 7.33 -18.60 2.71
C ILE A 271 7.69 -17.34 1.91
N ILE A 272 7.88 -17.47 0.60
CA ILE A 272 8.15 -16.35 -0.31
C ILE A 272 7.01 -15.33 -0.24
N LEU A 273 5.77 -15.74 -0.48
CA LEU A 273 4.59 -14.87 -0.49
C LEU A 273 4.44 -14.08 0.82
N ARG A 274 4.53 -14.77 1.96
CA ARG A 274 4.38 -14.17 3.30
C ARG A 274 5.54 -13.24 3.66
N LYS A 275 6.76 -13.54 3.22
CA LYS A 275 7.91 -12.63 3.39
C LYS A 275 7.68 -11.28 2.70
N TYR A 276 6.86 -11.27 1.65
CA TYR A 276 6.45 -10.07 0.92
C TYR A 276 5.01 -9.65 1.23
N HIS A 277 4.54 -9.92 2.46
CA HIS A 277 3.26 -9.45 3.00
C HIS A 277 2.00 -9.93 2.25
N HIS A 278 2.06 -11.06 1.55
CA HIS A 278 0.86 -11.66 0.98
C HIS A 278 0.16 -12.55 2.00
N THR A 279 -1.16 -12.44 2.02
CA THR A 279 -2.08 -13.24 2.84
C THR A 279 -2.42 -14.56 2.16
N ASP A 280 -3.17 -15.42 2.86
CA ASP A 280 -3.62 -16.72 2.32
C ASP A 280 -4.61 -16.56 1.13
N SER A 281 -5.19 -15.37 0.93
CA SER A 281 -5.97 -14.99 -0.25
C SER A 281 -5.13 -14.43 -1.41
N LEU A 282 -3.80 -14.40 -1.27
CA LEU A 282 -2.85 -13.86 -2.25
C LEU A 282 -3.00 -12.36 -2.52
N SER A 283 -3.70 -11.66 -1.63
CA SER A 283 -3.72 -10.19 -1.55
C SER A 283 -2.70 -9.71 -0.52
N LEU A 284 -2.22 -8.48 -0.68
CA LEU A 284 -1.36 -7.85 0.33
C LEU A 284 -2.11 -7.68 1.66
N GLU A 285 -1.37 -7.75 2.76
CA GLU A 285 -1.90 -7.50 4.10
C GLU A 285 -2.48 -6.09 4.21
N GLU A 286 -3.71 -5.98 4.72
CA GLU A 286 -4.43 -4.71 4.85
C GLU A 286 -3.66 -3.67 5.65
N ASN A 287 -3.05 -4.08 6.77
CA ASN A 287 -2.29 -3.16 7.63
C ASN A 287 -0.94 -2.74 7.01
N PHE A 288 -0.43 -3.50 6.03
CA PHE A 288 0.78 -3.15 5.29
C PHE A 288 0.45 -2.17 4.17
N LEU A 289 -0.66 -2.40 3.46
CA LEU A 289 -1.11 -1.57 2.34
C LEU A 289 -1.77 -0.26 2.80
N HIS A 290 -2.62 -0.34 3.83
CA HIS A 290 -3.33 0.78 4.44
C HIS A 290 -2.95 0.91 5.93
N PRO A 291 -1.69 1.25 6.24
CA PRO A 291 -1.26 1.46 7.60
C PRO A 291 -2.00 2.64 8.22
N LYS A 292 -2.18 2.61 9.54
CA LYS A 292 -2.81 3.72 10.27
C LYS A 292 -1.97 4.99 10.14
N PHE A 293 -2.48 5.95 9.38
CA PHE A 293 -1.89 7.26 9.19
C PHE A 293 -2.99 8.31 9.19
N GLU A 294 -3.11 9.04 10.30
CA GLU A 294 -4.11 10.09 10.48
C GLU A 294 -3.44 11.45 10.33
N VAL A 295 -4.00 12.29 9.46
CA VAL A 295 -3.62 13.69 9.32
C VAL A 295 -4.61 14.51 10.16
N PRO A 296 -4.17 15.14 11.26
CA PRO A 296 -5.04 15.96 12.09
C PRO A 296 -5.62 17.14 11.30
N GLU A 297 -6.72 17.70 11.80
CA GLU A 297 -7.31 18.90 11.22
C GLU A 297 -6.27 20.04 11.10
N PHE A 298 -6.35 20.77 10.00
CA PHE A 298 -5.43 21.86 9.66
C PHE A 298 -3.97 21.44 9.45
N CYS A 299 -3.61 20.16 9.59
CA CYS A 299 -2.32 19.64 9.14
C CYS A 299 -2.41 19.17 7.69
N SER A 300 -1.25 18.85 7.12
CA SER A 300 -1.17 18.19 5.82
C SER A 300 -0.07 17.13 5.86
N ALA A 301 -0.08 16.23 4.89
CA ALA A 301 0.98 15.26 4.71
C ALA A 301 1.94 15.74 3.60
N GLU A 302 3.23 15.54 3.83
CA GLU A 302 4.28 15.78 2.84
C GLU A 302 5.21 14.56 2.80
N LEU A 303 5.94 14.40 1.71
CA LEU A 303 7.03 13.42 1.66
C LEU A 303 8.12 13.78 2.68
N SER A 304 8.60 12.78 3.40
CA SER A 304 9.80 12.88 4.24
C SER A 304 11.06 12.79 3.36
N PRO A 305 12.25 13.11 3.89
CA PRO A 305 13.50 12.91 3.15
C PRO A 305 13.68 11.47 2.65
N ALA A 306 13.20 10.47 3.39
CA ALA A 306 13.24 9.07 2.97
C ALA A 306 12.28 8.81 1.80
N GLY A 307 11.06 9.37 1.84
CA GLY A 307 10.10 9.28 0.74
C GLY A 307 10.61 9.94 -0.54
N TYR A 308 11.19 11.15 -0.45
CA TYR A 308 11.82 11.80 -1.60
C TYR A 308 12.95 10.96 -2.18
N ARG A 309 13.86 10.47 -1.33
CA ARG A 309 14.97 9.63 -1.78
C ARG A 309 14.48 8.39 -2.52
N PHE A 310 13.47 7.72 -2.00
CA PHE A 310 12.88 6.56 -2.67
C PHE A 310 12.36 6.88 -4.07
N PHE A 311 11.59 7.96 -4.22
CA PHE A 311 11.06 8.32 -5.55
C PHE A 311 12.13 8.85 -6.51
N VAL A 312 13.20 9.48 -6.00
CA VAL A 312 14.38 9.84 -6.81
C VAL A 312 15.11 8.58 -7.29
N ASP A 313 15.43 7.66 -6.37
CA ASP A 313 16.13 6.42 -6.68
C ASP A 313 15.31 5.59 -7.70
N LEU A 314 13.99 5.55 -7.54
CA LEU A 314 13.09 4.87 -8.47
C LEU A 314 13.05 5.55 -9.85
N PHE A 315 13.04 6.87 -9.92
CA PHE A 315 13.11 7.58 -11.21
C PHE A 315 14.39 7.23 -11.96
N LEU A 316 15.54 7.36 -11.29
CA LEU A 316 16.86 7.10 -11.88
C LEU A 316 17.05 5.64 -12.29
N LEU A 317 16.37 4.71 -11.61
CA LEU A 317 16.39 3.29 -11.95
C LEU A 317 15.62 2.99 -13.25
N PHE A 318 14.58 3.76 -13.54
CA PHE A 318 13.69 3.53 -14.68
C PHE A 318 13.97 4.42 -15.90
N ASP A 319 14.68 5.53 -15.73
CA ASP A 319 15.25 6.34 -16.81
C ASP A 319 16.44 5.60 -17.45
N LYS A 320 16.13 4.62 -18.32
CA LYS A 320 17.11 3.66 -18.85
C LYS A 320 17.97 4.28 -19.94
N ASP A 321 17.41 5.21 -20.71
CA ASP A 321 18.13 5.94 -21.75
C ASP A 321 18.86 7.19 -21.23
N ASN A 322 18.66 7.55 -19.95
CA ASN A 322 19.27 8.70 -19.27
C ASN A 322 18.95 10.03 -19.98
N ASP A 323 17.77 10.13 -20.57
CA ASP A 323 17.31 11.34 -21.24
C ASP A 323 16.70 12.38 -20.27
N GLY A 324 16.61 12.02 -18.98
CA GLY A 324 16.09 12.86 -17.92
C GLY A 324 14.56 12.93 -17.88
N GLY A 325 13.86 12.02 -18.55
CA GLY A 325 12.40 11.92 -18.55
C GLY A 325 11.88 10.50 -18.72
N LEU A 326 10.91 10.09 -17.88
CA LEU A 326 10.27 8.79 -18.02
C LEU A 326 9.26 8.80 -19.18
N ASN A 327 9.53 7.98 -20.19
CA ASN A 327 8.62 7.76 -21.32
C ASN A 327 7.50 6.76 -20.96
N ASP A 328 6.57 6.51 -21.90
CA ASP A 328 5.40 5.65 -21.65
C ASP A 328 5.79 4.19 -21.34
N GLU A 329 6.82 3.64 -21.99
CA GLU A 329 7.29 2.26 -21.76
C GLU A 329 7.97 2.12 -20.39
N GLU A 330 8.78 3.11 -19.99
CA GLU A 330 9.44 3.16 -18.69
C GLU A 330 8.43 3.33 -17.55
N LEU A 331 7.40 4.16 -17.75
CA LEU A 331 6.30 4.29 -16.80
C LEU A 331 5.49 2.99 -16.68
N GLU A 332 5.18 2.33 -17.79
CA GLU A 332 4.49 1.03 -17.77
C GLU A 332 5.32 -0.01 -17.01
N ALA A 333 6.63 -0.05 -17.23
CA ALA A 333 7.54 -0.91 -16.50
C ALA A 333 7.57 -0.58 -15.00
N LEU A 334 7.66 0.70 -14.62
CA LEU A 334 7.70 1.17 -13.23
C LEU A 334 6.42 0.78 -12.47
N PHE A 335 5.26 0.90 -13.12
CA PHE A 335 3.96 0.60 -12.51
C PHE A 335 3.50 -0.85 -12.71
N ALA A 336 4.24 -1.69 -13.44
CA ALA A 336 3.96 -3.12 -13.61
C ALA A 336 3.68 -3.92 -12.32
N PRO A 337 4.35 -3.67 -11.16
CA PRO A 337 4.05 -4.38 -9.91
C PRO A 337 2.81 -3.83 -9.16
N THR A 338 2.18 -2.78 -9.68
CA THR A 338 1.06 -2.07 -9.05
C THR A 338 -0.26 -2.37 -9.78
N PRO A 339 -1.43 -1.95 -9.25
CA PRO A 339 -2.69 -1.99 -9.98
C PRO A 339 -2.77 -1.07 -11.21
N GLY A 340 -1.69 -0.38 -11.58
CA GLY A 340 -1.62 0.63 -12.64
C GLY A 340 -1.36 2.02 -12.09
N LEU A 341 -1.58 3.07 -12.88
CA LEU A 341 -1.51 4.45 -12.40
C LEU A 341 -2.59 4.72 -11.35
N PRO A 342 -2.33 5.59 -10.35
CA PRO A 342 -3.36 6.00 -9.40
C PRO A 342 -4.58 6.56 -10.14
N ALA A 343 -5.79 6.18 -9.75
CA ALA A 343 -7.01 6.63 -10.42
C ALA A 343 -7.12 8.17 -10.46
N SER A 344 -6.69 8.84 -9.38
CA SER A 344 -6.67 10.30 -9.29
C SER A 344 -5.69 10.98 -10.26
N TRP A 345 -4.66 10.26 -10.73
CA TRP A 345 -3.74 10.78 -11.74
C TRP A 345 -4.44 10.88 -13.09
N ALA A 346 -5.22 9.87 -13.47
CA ALA A 346 -6.04 9.90 -14.68
C ALA A 346 -7.06 11.05 -14.64
N ASP A 347 -7.74 11.26 -13.50
CA ASP A 347 -8.69 12.37 -13.32
C ASP A 347 -8.03 13.75 -13.41
N SER A 348 -6.78 13.87 -12.94
CA SER A 348 -5.96 15.08 -13.05
C SER A 348 -5.31 15.27 -14.43
N ALA A 349 -5.60 14.38 -15.39
CA ALA A 349 -5.02 14.36 -16.74
C ALA A 349 -3.49 14.15 -16.77
N PHE A 350 -2.93 13.38 -15.84
CA PHE A 350 -1.53 12.95 -15.90
C PHE A 350 -1.24 12.23 -17.24
N PRO A 351 -0.08 12.46 -17.89
CA PRO A 351 1.08 13.24 -17.44
C PRO A 351 0.99 14.75 -17.68
N SER A 352 -0.14 15.25 -18.21
CA SER A 352 -0.34 16.67 -18.48
C SER A 352 -0.61 17.53 -17.24
N SER A 353 -0.64 16.96 -16.05
CA SER A 353 -0.72 17.71 -14.79
C SER A 353 0.64 18.23 -14.32
N THR A 354 1.76 17.83 -14.94
CA THR A 354 3.11 18.08 -14.42
C THR A 354 4.11 18.44 -15.53
N VAL A 355 5.36 18.70 -15.14
CA VAL A 355 6.47 19.10 -16.03
C VAL A 355 6.96 17.92 -16.87
N ARG A 356 7.25 18.20 -18.13
CA ARG A 356 7.76 17.24 -19.11
C ARG A 356 8.96 17.83 -19.86
N ASN A 357 9.82 16.98 -20.42
CA ASN A 357 10.92 17.39 -21.28
C ASN A 357 10.39 17.73 -22.70
N GLU A 358 11.28 18.11 -23.61
CA GLU A 358 10.92 18.43 -25.01
C GLU A 358 10.32 17.23 -25.76
N GLY A 359 10.70 16.00 -25.39
CA GLY A 359 10.11 14.76 -25.90
C GLY A 359 8.71 14.45 -25.37
N GLY A 360 8.23 15.22 -24.39
CA GLY A 360 6.95 14.98 -23.73
C GLY A 360 7.00 13.95 -22.60
N TYR A 361 8.20 13.54 -22.16
CA TYR A 361 8.42 12.57 -21.10
C TYR A 361 8.50 13.25 -19.73
N ILE A 362 8.19 12.52 -18.67
CA ILE A 362 8.03 13.10 -17.33
C ILE A 362 9.39 13.32 -16.71
N THR A 363 9.77 14.57 -16.43
CA THR A 363 11.07 14.86 -15.81
C THR A 363 11.10 14.46 -14.34
N LEU A 364 12.30 14.34 -13.76
CA LEU A 364 12.44 14.12 -12.31
C LEU A 364 11.70 15.18 -11.49
N GLN A 365 11.77 16.44 -11.93
CA GLN A 365 11.01 17.55 -11.34
C GLN A 365 9.50 17.29 -11.40
N GLY A 366 8.99 16.90 -12.57
CA GLY A 366 7.58 16.59 -12.75
C GLY A 366 7.11 15.37 -11.94
N TRP A 367 7.96 14.35 -11.85
CA TRP A 367 7.72 13.13 -11.07
C TRP A 367 7.60 13.42 -9.57
N LEU A 368 8.56 14.16 -9.00
CA LEU A 368 8.53 14.53 -7.58
C LEU A 368 7.40 15.50 -7.26
N ALA A 369 7.07 16.41 -8.19
CA ALA A 369 5.93 17.30 -8.07
C ALA A 369 4.61 16.52 -8.02
N GLN A 370 4.42 15.54 -8.91
CA GLN A 370 3.23 14.71 -8.94
C GLN A 370 3.06 13.88 -7.64
N TRP A 371 4.13 13.25 -7.14
CA TRP A 371 4.06 12.53 -5.86
C TRP A 371 3.85 13.45 -4.66
N SER A 372 4.40 14.67 -4.69
CA SER A 372 4.18 15.67 -3.64
C SER A 372 2.72 16.13 -3.62
N MET A 373 2.11 16.35 -4.78
CA MET A 373 0.68 16.64 -4.90
C MET A 373 -0.18 15.47 -4.40
N THR A 374 0.13 14.25 -4.82
CA THR A 374 -0.61 13.04 -4.42
C THR A 374 -0.56 12.85 -2.91
N THR A 375 0.62 13.03 -2.31
CA THR A 375 0.80 12.93 -0.86
C THR A 375 0.03 13.98 -0.09
N PHE A 376 -0.05 15.20 -0.63
CA PHE A 376 -0.77 16.30 -0.02
C PHE A 376 -2.29 16.09 -0.06
N LEU A 377 -2.83 15.66 -1.21
CA LEU A 377 -4.27 15.52 -1.42
C LEU A 377 -4.80 14.17 -0.90
N GLU A 378 -4.02 13.10 -1.08
CA GLU A 378 -4.42 11.71 -0.90
C GLU A 378 -3.27 10.87 -0.28
N PRO A 379 -2.84 11.16 0.96
CA PRO A 379 -1.70 10.50 1.59
C PRO A 379 -1.83 8.97 1.69
N LYS A 380 -3.06 8.45 1.75
CA LYS A 380 -3.34 7.01 1.75
C LYS A 380 -2.93 6.36 0.44
N THR A 381 -3.25 6.98 -0.69
CA THR A 381 -2.83 6.52 -2.02
C THR A 381 -1.30 6.49 -2.13
N THR A 382 -0.59 7.50 -1.62
CA THR A 382 0.88 7.46 -1.59
C THR A 382 1.41 6.26 -0.78
N LEU A 383 0.82 5.97 0.39
CA LEU A 383 1.22 4.82 1.21
C LEU A 383 0.98 3.49 0.52
N GLU A 384 -0.14 3.35 -0.19
CA GLU A 384 -0.45 2.16 -0.99
C GLU A 384 0.61 1.92 -2.07
N TYR A 385 0.99 2.97 -2.80
CA TYR A 385 1.99 2.87 -3.86
C TYR A 385 3.41 2.66 -3.33
N LEU A 386 3.76 3.28 -2.19
CA LEU A 386 5.00 2.95 -1.49
C LEU A 386 5.04 1.45 -1.12
N ALA A 387 3.93 0.90 -0.66
CA ALA A 387 3.83 -0.53 -0.36
C ALA A 387 3.96 -1.37 -1.64
N TYR A 388 3.24 -1.03 -2.72
CA TYR A 388 3.32 -1.76 -3.99
C TYR A 388 4.73 -1.77 -4.58
N LEU A 389 5.38 -0.60 -4.62
CA LEU A 389 6.71 -0.37 -5.19
C LEU A 389 7.86 -0.82 -4.26
N GLY A 390 7.54 -1.26 -3.04
CA GLY A 390 8.50 -1.88 -2.12
C GLY A 390 9.41 -0.91 -1.41
N PHE A 391 8.86 0.23 -0.96
CA PHE A 391 9.57 1.13 -0.06
C PHE A 391 10.03 0.39 1.21
N GLU A 392 11.33 0.50 1.49
CA GLU A 392 11.92 0.01 2.73
C GLU A 392 12.44 1.20 3.54
N PRO A 393 12.01 1.34 4.81
CA PRO A 393 12.44 2.44 5.64
C PRO A 393 13.94 2.32 5.95
N PRO A 394 14.68 3.44 6.09
CA PRO A 394 16.12 3.41 6.36
C PRO A 394 16.49 2.61 7.62
N ASN A 395 15.59 2.61 8.62
CA ASN A 395 15.69 1.76 9.79
C ASN A 395 14.60 0.67 9.69
N PRO A 396 14.97 -0.64 9.69
CA PRO A 396 14.02 -1.74 9.58
C PRO A 396 12.95 -1.80 10.68
N LYS A 397 13.12 -1.06 11.79
CA LYS A 397 12.13 -0.96 12.87
C LYS A 397 11.07 0.10 12.62
N ASP A 398 11.31 1.02 11.70
CA ASP A 398 10.37 2.10 11.42
C ASP A 398 9.24 1.59 10.53
N PRO A 399 8.01 2.11 10.66
CA PRO A 399 6.92 1.77 9.78
C PRO A 399 7.09 2.41 8.39
N ILE A 400 6.41 1.87 7.39
CA ILE A 400 6.32 2.46 6.03
C ILE A 400 5.83 3.92 6.05
N THR A 401 5.03 4.29 7.06
CA THR A 401 4.55 5.67 7.25
C THR A 401 5.67 6.69 7.50
N SER A 402 6.90 6.24 7.80
CA SER A 402 8.09 7.10 7.91
C SER A 402 8.48 7.77 6.59
N ALA A 403 8.00 7.26 5.45
CA ALA A 403 8.13 7.92 4.15
C ALA A 403 7.38 9.27 4.09
N LEU A 404 6.40 9.48 4.98
CA LEU A 404 5.60 10.70 5.07
C LEU A 404 5.90 11.45 6.37
N LYS A 405 5.70 12.76 6.35
CA LYS A 405 5.70 13.62 7.54
C LYS A 405 4.40 14.41 7.61
N VAL A 406 3.87 14.57 8.81
CA VAL A 406 2.72 15.43 9.07
C VAL A 406 3.24 16.83 9.40
N THR A 407 2.72 17.84 8.70
CA THR A 407 3.10 19.24 8.93
C THR A 407 2.49 19.76 10.23
N LYS A 408 3.05 20.85 10.75
CA LYS A 408 2.42 21.58 11.87
C LYS A 408 1.01 22.07 11.45
N PRO A 409 0.04 22.12 12.37
CA PRO A 409 -1.29 22.66 12.08
C PRO A 409 -1.22 24.09 11.57
N ARG A 410 -2.02 24.41 10.55
CA ARG A 410 -2.22 25.77 10.05
C ARG A 410 -2.83 26.60 11.19
N LYS A 411 -2.14 27.66 11.60
CA LYS A 411 -2.68 28.60 12.59
C LYS A 411 -3.65 29.54 11.87
N ARG A 412 -4.97 29.36 12.07
CA ARG A 412 -6.01 30.33 11.68
C ARG A 412 -5.95 31.58 12.59
N ARG A 413 -4.86 32.34 12.49
CA ARG A 413 -4.78 33.71 13.01
C ARG A 413 -4.71 34.62 11.80
N ARG A 414 -5.31 35.82 11.87
CA ARG A 414 -5.22 36.85 10.81
C ARG A 414 -3.78 37.29 10.48
N ARG A 415 -2.78 36.85 11.26
CA ARG A 415 -1.34 37.05 11.01
C ARG A 415 -0.53 35.78 11.32
N PRO A 416 -0.58 34.74 10.47
CA PRO A 416 0.33 33.62 10.60
C PRO A 416 1.74 34.07 10.22
N GLY A 417 2.73 33.70 11.02
CA GLY A 417 4.13 33.86 10.64
C GLY A 417 4.51 32.99 9.44
N ARG A 418 5.79 33.03 9.06
CA ARG A 418 6.34 32.17 8.01
C ARG A 418 6.04 30.70 8.27
N VAL A 419 5.57 30.01 7.24
CA VAL A 419 5.21 28.59 7.28
C VAL A 419 6.41 27.75 6.82
N GLU A 420 6.72 26.67 7.54
CA GLU A 420 7.86 25.80 7.24
C GLU A 420 7.58 24.73 6.18
N ARG A 421 6.35 24.68 5.68
CA ARG A 421 5.85 23.70 4.70
C ARG A 421 6.53 23.84 3.35
N ASN A 422 6.43 22.77 2.56
CA ASN A 422 7.05 22.67 1.24
C ASN A 422 6.03 22.50 0.12
N VAL A 423 4.76 22.23 0.42
CA VAL A 423 3.71 22.06 -0.59
C VAL A 423 2.58 23.03 -0.28
N PHE A 424 2.15 23.78 -1.29
CA PHE A 424 1.06 24.76 -1.18
C PHE A 424 0.03 24.56 -2.28
N HIS A 425 -1.25 24.58 -1.90
CA HIS A 425 -2.37 24.46 -2.83
C HIS A 425 -3.00 25.81 -3.09
N CYS A 426 -3.19 26.16 -4.36
CA CYS A 426 -3.67 27.46 -4.79
C CYS A 426 -4.80 27.33 -5.81
N TYR A 427 -5.96 27.93 -5.48
CA TYR A 427 -7.07 28.06 -6.41
C TYR A 427 -6.91 29.30 -7.29
N ILE A 428 -7.13 29.15 -8.59
CA ILE A 428 -7.11 30.26 -9.54
C ILE A 428 -8.55 30.62 -9.90
N LEU A 429 -8.98 31.79 -9.47
CA LEU A 429 -10.37 32.26 -9.52
C LEU A 429 -10.48 33.48 -10.43
N GLY A 430 -11.47 33.52 -11.31
CA GLY A 430 -11.58 34.61 -12.28
C GLY A 430 -12.55 34.31 -13.41
N ALA A 431 -12.93 35.35 -14.17
CA ALA A 431 -13.90 35.23 -15.25
C ALA A 431 -13.48 34.20 -16.32
N SER A 432 -14.46 33.68 -17.05
CA SER A 432 -14.18 32.88 -18.25
C SER A 432 -13.38 33.71 -19.25
N GLY A 433 -12.39 33.09 -19.91
CA GLY A 433 -11.53 33.79 -20.87
C GLY A 433 -10.45 34.68 -20.24
N ALA A 434 -10.36 34.79 -18.90
CA ALA A 434 -9.35 35.63 -18.24
C ALA A 434 -7.88 35.21 -18.49
N GLY A 435 -7.64 33.99 -18.98
CA GLY A 435 -6.30 33.45 -19.22
C GLY A 435 -5.79 32.46 -18.16
N LYS A 436 -6.68 31.98 -17.27
CA LYS A 436 -6.36 31.03 -16.19
C LYS A 436 -5.69 29.75 -16.71
N SER A 437 -6.25 29.11 -17.73
CA SER A 437 -5.70 27.86 -18.26
C SER A 437 -4.32 28.06 -18.89
N SER A 438 -4.11 29.17 -19.61
CA SER A 438 -2.81 29.54 -20.15
C SER A 438 -1.76 29.78 -19.05
N LEU A 439 -2.19 30.28 -17.89
CA LEU A 439 -1.31 30.43 -16.72
C LEU A 439 -0.87 29.06 -16.17
N LEU A 440 -1.76 28.06 -16.11
CA LEU A 440 -1.39 26.69 -15.76
C LEU A 440 -0.42 26.08 -16.78
N ASP A 441 -0.64 26.32 -18.09
CA ASP A 441 0.26 25.85 -19.14
C ASP A 441 1.65 26.51 -19.04
N ALA A 442 1.71 27.82 -18.82
CA ALA A 442 2.95 28.54 -18.61
C ALA A 442 3.70 28.04 -17.36
N PHE A 443 2.98 27.67 -16.30
CA PHE A 443 3.58 27.10 -15.08
C PHE A 443 4.27 25.76 -15.33
N LEU A 444 3.83 25.02 -16.36
CA LEU A 444 4.42 23.75 -16.79
C LEU A 444 5.40 23.93 -17.97
N ASN A 445 5.83 25.16 -18.27
CA ASN A 445 6.73 25.52 -19.37
C ASN A 445 6.21 25.11 -20.76
N ARG A 446 4.89 25.19 -20.98
CA ARG A 446 4.29 24.87 -22.28
C ARG A 446 4.25 26.09 -23.19
N PRO A 447 4.32 25.88 -24.51
CA PRO A 447 4.11 26.96 -25.45
C PRO A 447 2.70 27.53 -25.31
N PHE A 448 2.58 28.83 -25.54
CA PHE A 448 1.29 29.50 -25.55
C PHE A 448 0.45 29.02 -26.74
N ASP A 449 -0.84 28.76 -26.48
CA ASP A 449 -1.84 28.41 -27.48
C ASP A 449 -2.88 29.54 -27.57
N ASP A 450 -3.06 30.08 -28.78
CA ASP A 450 -4.02 31.14 -29.08
C ASP A 450 -5.48 30.65 -29.09
N LEU A 451 -5.69 29.33 -29.20
CA LEU A 451 -7.02 28.74 -29.25
C LEU A 451 -7.66 28.70 -27.86
N TYR A 452 -8.82 29.35 -27.74
CA TYR A 452 -9.60 29.30 -26.52
C TYR A 452 -10.35 27.98 -26.39
N HIS A 453 -10.07 27.25 -25.31
CA HIS A 453 -10.80 26.06 -24.90
C HIS A 453 -11.52 26.30 -23.57
N PRO A 454 -12.86 26.20 -23.51
CA PRO A 454 -13.59 26.32 -22.25
C PRO A 454 -13.19 25.24 -21.24
N THR A 455 -12.93 25.65 -20.00
CA THR A 455 -12.62 24.75 -18.88
C THR A 455 -13.90 24.12 -18.33
N ILE A 456 -14.29 22.97 -18.88
CA ILE A 456 -15.48 22.23 -18.43
C ILE A 456 -15.18 21.49 -17.11
N LYS A 457 -14.08 20.73 -17.08
CA LYS A 457 -13.63 19.96 -15.91
C LYS A 457 -12.55 20.73 -15.15
N PRO A 458 -12.42 20.54 -13.82
CA PRO A 458 -11.31 21.08 -13.06
C PRO A 458 -9.98 20.64 -13.66
N ARG A 459 -9.03 21.56 -13.70
CA ARG A 459 -7.69 21.34 -14.25
C ARG A 459 -6.65 21.61 -13.17
N ARG A 460 -5.67 20.71 -13.05
CA ARG A 460 -4.55 20.85 -12.10
C ARG A 460 -3.22 20.95 -12.81
N ALA A 461 -2.32 21.74 -12.24
CA ALA A 461 -0.93 21.80 -12.62
C ALA A 461 -0.07 21.82 -11.36
N VAL A 462 0.94 20.95 -11.28
CA VAL A 462 1.89 20.92 -10.17
C VAL A 462 3.31 21.07 -10.69
N ASN A 463 4.09 21.92 -10.03
CA ASN A 463 5.50 22.12 -10.33
C ASN A 463 6.25 22.63 -9.08
N SER A 464 7.57 22.49 -9.06
CA SER A 464 8.45 23.11 -8.08
C SER A 464 8.80 24.55 -8.45
N VAL A 465 8.85 25.43 -7.45
CA VAL A 465 9.29 26.82 -7.54
C VAL A 465 10.42 27.05 -6.54
N GLU A 466 11.48 27.71 -6.98
CA GLU A 466 12.59 28.09 -6.11
C GLU A 466 12.34 29.48 -5.51
N LEU A 467 12.22 29.55 -4.19
CA LEU A 467 12.07 30.81 -3.45
C LEU A 467 13.41 31.54 -3.31
N PRO A 468 13.41 32.87 -3.11
CA PRO A 468 14.60 33.62 -2.76
C PRO A 468 15.29 33.03 -1.52
N GLY A 469 16.57 32.69 -1.67
CA GLY A 469 17.34 31.95 -0.66
C GLY A 469 17.48 30.45 -0.94
N GLY A 470 17.06 29.96 -2.11
CA GLY A 470 17.34 28.60 -2.60
C GLY A 470 16.43 27.51 -2.06
N LYS A 471 15.37 27.86 -1.32
CA LYS A 471 14.39 26.88 -0.83
C LYS A 471 13.43 26.52 -1.96
N GLN A 472 13.41 25.26 -2.37
CA GLN A 472 12.41 24.74 -3.29
C GLN A 472 11.11 24.36 -2.56
N VAL A 473 9.98 24.70 -3.18
CA VAL A 473 8.63 24.36 -2.73
C VAL A 473 7.81 23.90 -3.93
N TYR A 474 6.74 23.15 -3.71
CA TYR A 474 5.82 22.70 -4.74
C TYR A 474 4.53 23.52 -4.66
N LEU A 475 4.09 24.05 -5.80
CA LEU A 475 2.77 24.67 -5.92
C LEU A 475 1.85 23.75 -6.71
N ILE A 476 0.64 23.57 -6.18
CA ILE A 476 -0.47 22.90 -6.84
C ILE A 476 -1.45 23.99 -7.26
N PHE A 477 -1.54 24.25 -8.55
CA PHE A 477 -2.57 25.12 -9.12
C PHE A 477 -3.79 24.31 -9.52
N GLU A 478 -4.96 24.81 -9.15
CA GLU A 478 -6.23 24.22 -9.53
C GLU A 478 -7.19 25.28 -10.06
N GLU A 479 -7.55 25.12 -11.33
CA GLU A 479 -8.64 25.85 -11.98
C GLU A 479 -9.92 25.00 -11.84
N LEU A 480 -10.98 25.57 -11.28
CA LEU A 480 -12.13 24.80 -10.80
C LEU A 480 -13.17 24.45 -11.89
N GLY A 481 -13.12 25.10 -13.05
CA GLY A 481 -14.09 24.88 -14.13
C GLY A 481 -15.55 25.06 -13.66
N GLU A 482 -16.47 24.22 -14.14
CA GLU A 482 -17.89 24.29 -13.76
C GLU A 482 -18.16 23.93 -12.28
N LEU A 483 -17.19 23.31 -11.59
CA LEU A 483 -17.33 22.96 -10.16
C LEU A 483 -17.01 24.12 -9.22
N GLU A 484 -16.62 25.29 -9.73
CA GLU A 484 -16.26 26.46 -8.92
C GLU A 484 -17.29 26.74 -7.81
N PRO A 485 -18.60 26.92 -8.07
CA PRO A 485 -19.55 27.24 -7.01
C PRO A 485 -19.61 26.18 -5.90
N ALA A 486 -19.60 24.89 -6.28
CA ALA A 486 -19.69 23.78 -5.33
C ALA A 486 -18.44 23.65 -4.45
N VAL A 487 -17.26 23.97 -5.00
CA VAL A 487 -16.00 23.96 -4.25
C VAL A 487 -15.92 25.16 -3.30
N LEU A 488 -16.36 26.35 -3.75
CA LEU A 488 -16.36 27.56 -2.93
C LEU A 488 -17.40 27.55 -1.81
N GLU A 489 -18.45 26.74 -1.92
CA GLU A 489 -19.43 26.51 -0.85
C GLU A 489 -18.96 25.45 0.18
N ASN A 490 -17.91 24.69 -0.14
CA ASN A 490 -17.39 23.62 0.71
C ASN A 490 -16.22 24.10 1.59
N GLN A 491 -16.52 24.35 2.87
CA GLN A 491 -15.52 24.80 3.84
C GLN A 491 -14.28 23.88 3.92
N ALA A 492 -14.45 22.55 3.85
CA ALA A 492 -13.31 21.62 3.93
C ALA A 492 -12.36 21.76 2.73
N LYS A 493 -12.88 22.13 1.55
CA LYS A 493 -12.07 22.38 0.35
C LYS A 493 -11.35 23.73 0.41
N LEU A 494 -11.98 24.74 1.00
CA LEU A 494 -11.34 26.02 1.28
C LEU A 494 -10.24 25.88 2.35
N ASP A 495 -10.47 25.05 3.36
CA ASP A 495 -9.53 24.81 4.46
C ASP A 495 -8.27 24.08 4.02
N ALA A 496 -8.36 23.29 2.95
CA ALA A 496 -7.23 22.64 2.28
C ALA A 496 -6.41 23.61 1.42
N CYS A 497 -6.99 24.70 0.94
CA CYS A 497 -6.33 25.72 0.13
C CYS A 497 -5.39 26.59 0.97
N ASP A 498 -4.22 26.92 0.43
CA ASP A 498 -3.22 27.80 1.08
C ASP A 498 -3.25 29.23 0.53
N LEU A 499 -3.68 29.42 -0.72
CA LEU A 499 -3.64 30.71 -1.41
C LEU A 499 -4.73 30.82 -2.48
N LEU A 500 -5.32 32.00 -2.63
CA LEU A 500 -6.19 32.34 -3.77
C LEU A 500 -5.43 33.23 -4.75
N CYS A 501 -5.46 32.88 -6.04
CA CYS A 501 -4.99 33.75 -7.11
C CYS A 501 -6.22 34.29 -7.85
N TYR A 502 -6.58 35.55 -7.60
CA TYR A 502 -7.64 36.24 -8.31
C TYR A 502 -7.12 36.77 -9.64
N ALA A 503 -7.49 36.12 -10.73
CA ALA A 503 -7.02 36.42 -12.07
C ALA A 503 -8.10 37.14 -12.90
N TYR A 504 -7.77 38.30 -13.47
CA TYR A 504 -8.62 38.99 -14.44
C TYR A 504 -7.83 39.37 -15.68
N ASP A 505 -8.52 39.51 -16.81
CA ASP A 505 -7.94 40.01 -18.05
C ASP A 505 -7.91 41.54 -18.03
N SER A 506 -6.71 42.12 -18.08
CA SER A 506 -6.52 43.58 -18.05
C SER A 506 -7.01 44.30 -19.30
N SER A 507 -7.27 43.57 -20.39
CA SER A 507 -7.83 44.08 -21.64
C SER A 507 -9.34 43.94 -21.74
N ASP A 508 -9.95 43.07 -20.92
CA ASP A 508 -11.40 42.89 -20.86
C ASP A 508 -12.01 43.80 -19.77
N PRO A 509 -12.88 44.77 -20.13
CA PRO A 509 -13.47 45.67 -19.16
C PRO A 509 -14.39 44.98 -18.14
N ASP A 510 -14.95 43.80 -18.45
CA ASP A 510 -15.92 43.13 -17.58
C ASP A 510 -15.25 42.08 -16.66
N SER A 511 -14.00 41.69 -16.92
CA SER A 511 -13.35 40.57 -16.23
C SER A 511 -13.12 40.77 -14.72
N PHE A 512 -12.83 41.99 -14.26
CA PHE A 512 -12.57 42.26 -12.84
C PHE A 512 -13.86 42.24 -11.99
N SER A 513 -15.00 42.62 -12.57
CA SER A 513 -16.29 42.63 -11.87
C SER A 513 -16.64 41.25 -11.30
N HIS A 514 -16.29 40.19 -12.04
CA HIS A 514 -16.46 38.81 -11.61
C HIS A 514 -15.79 38.57 -10.25
N ILE A 515 -14.51 38.95 -10.06
CA ILE A 515 -13.78 38.75 -8.79
C ILE A 515 -14.53 39.41 -7.62
N VAL A 516 -15.05 40.62 -7.83
CA VAL A 516 -15.81 41.35 -6.81
C VAL A 516 -17.09 40.59 -6.45
N ASP A 517 -17.79 40.05 -7.44
CA ASP A 517 -19.04 39.31 -7.25
C ASP A 517 -18.84 37.97 -6.54
N ILE A 518 -17.82 37.18 -6.90
CA ILE A 518 -17.52 35.92 -6.19
C ILE A 518 -17.16 36.19 -4.73
N ARG A 519 -16.37 37.23 -4.43
CA ARG A 519 -16.03 37.58 -3.04
C ARG A 519 -17.24 38.06 -2.25
N LYS A 520 -18.12 38.87 -2.87
CA LYS A 520 -19.39 39.28 -2.26
C LYS A 520 -20.28 38.08 -1.96
N LYS A 521 -20.33 37.10 -2.87
CA LYS A 521 -21.13 35.87 -2.72
C LYS A 521 -20.54 34.90 -1.69
N HIS A 522 -19.22 34.77 -1.65
CA HIS A 522 -18.49 33.81 -0.81
C HIS A 522 -17.56 34.56 0.16
N THR A 523 -18.12 35.11 1.24
CA THR A 523 -17.36 35.92 2.21
C THR A 523 -16.24 35.15 2.94
N GLN A 524 -16.33 33.81 2.99
CA GLN A 524 -15.29 32.94 3.56
C GLN A 524 -13.94 33.06 2.82
N LEU A 525 -13.95 33.54 1.57
CA LEU A 525 -12.72 33.76 0.81
C LEU A 525 -11.81 34.83 1.42
N ASP A 526 -12.36 35.72 2.25
CA ASP A 526 -11.58 36.73 2.98
C ASP A 526 -10.79 36.14 4.14
N GLU A 527 -11.07 34.89 4.52
CA GLU A 527 -10.30 34.12 5.51
C GLU A 527 -9.11 33.38 4.89
N LEU A 528 -8.85 33.56 3.59
CA LEU A 528 -7.73 32.97 2.88
C LEU A 528 -6.76 34.05 2.38
N PRO A 529 -5.43 33.76 2.35
CA PRO A 529 -4.47 34.63 1.69
C PRO A 529 -4.81 34.74 0.21
N SER A 530 -4.66 35.92 -0.38
CA SER A 530 -4.96 36.14 -1.79
C SER A 530 -3.95 37.05 -2.49
N VAL A 531 -3.77 36.83 -3.79
CA VAL A 531 -2.99 37.67 -4.69
C VAL A 531 -3.87 38.03 -5.88
N TYR A 532 -3.90 39.30 -6.24
CA TYR A 532 -4.62 39.80 -7.40
C TYR A 532 -3.67 39.88 -8.59
N THR A 533 -4.09 39.35 -9.73
CA THR A 533 -3.26 39.18 -10.90
C THR A 533 -4.00 39.69 -12.14
N ALA A 534 -3.40 40.67 -12.81
CA ALA A 534 -3.86 41.24 -14.06
C ALA A 534 -3.17 40.51 -15.21
N LEU A 535 -3.85 39.54 -15.80
CA LEU A 535 -3.38 38.74 -16.93
C LEU A 535 -3.50 39.53 -18.25
N LYS A 536 -2.82 39.01 -19.28
CA LYS A 536 -2.77 39.57 -20.64
C LYS A 536 -2.29 41.03 -20.68
N ALA A 537 -1.34 41.38 -19.81
CA ALA A 537 -0.77 42.73 -19.73
C ALA A 537 0.04 43.13 -20.98
N ASP A 538 0.25 42.21 -21.93
CA ASP A 538 0.77 42.46 -23.27
C ASP A 538 -0.24 43.17 -24.20
N ARG A 539 -1.53 43.19 -23.82
CA ARG A 539 -2.61 43.87 -24.56
C ARG A 539 -2.88 45.26 -24.00
N ASP A 540 -3.62 46.06 -24.75
CA ASP A 540 -4.03 47.39 -24.32
C ASP A 540 -4.88 47.32 -23.04
N LYS A 541 -4.37 47.93 -21.96
CA LYS A 541 -5.08 48.01 -20.68
C LYS A 541 -6.37 48.82 -20.84
N THR A 542 -7.49 48.24 -20.43
CA THR A 542 -8.80 48.91 -20.45
C THR A 542 -9.29 49.27 -19.05
N THR A 543 -10.16 50.26 -18.96
CA THR A 543 -10.85 50.62 -17.72
C THR A 543 -11.84 49.53 -17.34
N GLN A 544 -11.74 49.02 -16.12
CA GLN A 544 -12.61 47.96 -15.63
C GLN A 544 -13.98 48.53 -15.24
N ARG A 545 -15.07 47.88 -15.67
CA ARG A 545 -16.46 48.23 -15.37
C ARG A 545 -16.88 47.68 -14.00
N SER A 546 -16.19 48.15 -12.98
CA SER A 546 -16.45 47.87 -11.57
C SER A 546 -16.59 49.19 -10.82
N GLU A 547 -17.25 49.15 -9.65
CA GLU A 547 -17.44 50.33 -8.80
C GLU A 547 -16.11 51.01 -8.43
N LEU A 548 -15.06 50.21 -8.20
CA LEU A 548 -13.69 50.65 -7.96
C LEU A 548 -12.75 50.05 -9.01
N GLN A 549 -11.73 50.80 -9.44
CA GLN A 549 -10.67 50.24 -10.27
C GLN A 549 -9.83 49.22 -9.48
N PRO A 550 -9.17 48.24 -10.13
CA PRO A 550 -8.46 47.16 -9.44
C PRO A 550 -7.48 47.62 -8.34
N ASP A 551 -6.65 48.63 -8.63
CA ASP A 551 -5.70 49.20 -7.66
C ASP A 551 -6.39 49.85 -6.45
N GLN A 552 -7.52 50.54 -6.69
CA GLN A 552 -8.32 51.17 -5.64
C GLN A 552 -9.04 50.12 -4.79
N TYR A 553 -9.55 49.07 -5.44
CA TYR A 553 -10.23 47.96 -4.78
C TYR A 553 -9.27 47.20 -3.86
N THR A 554 -8.08 46.79 -4.33
CA THR A 554 -7.11 46.11 -3.46
C THR A 554 -6.61 47.02 -2.35
N SER A 555 -6.38 48.31 -2.63
CA SER A 555 -6.00 49.30 -1.61
C SER A 555 -7.07 49.44 -0.52
N SER A 556 -8.36 49.42 -0.88
CA SER A 556 -9.47 49.48 0.09
C SER A 556 -9.52 48.27 1.04
N LEU A 557 -8.85 47.18 0.67
CA LEU A 557 -8.73 45.95 1.45
C LEU A 557 -7.38 45.85 2.15
N ASN A 558 -6.55 46.90 2.06
CA ASN A 558 -5.17 46.93 2.54
C ASN A 558 -4.29 45.79 1.96
N MET A 559 -4.56 45.45 0.70
CA MET A 559 -3.86 44.44 -0.09
C MET A 559 -2.90 45.08 -1.08
N SER A 560 -1.88 44.33 -1.51
CA SER A 560 -0.96 44.76 -2.57
C SER A 560 -1.71 45.04 -3.89
N SER A 561 -1.20 45.98 -4.68
CA SER A 561 -1.70 46.23 -6.04
C SER A 561 -1.63 44.97 -6.91
N PRO A 562 -2.55 44.80 -7.87
CA PRO A 562 -2.53 43.66 -8.77
C PRO A 562 -1.21 43.52 -9.53
N LEU A 563 -0.69 42.30 -9.61
CA LEU A 563 0.51 41.98 -10.39
C LEU A 563 0.15 41.92 -11.88
N HIS A 564 0.77 42.77 -12.69
CA HIS A 564 0.57 42.82 -14.13
C HIS A 564 1.51 41.86 -14.84
N VAL A 565 0.95 40.86 -15.52
CA VAL A 565 1.73 39.80 -16.16
C VAL A 565 1.12 39.36 -17.48
N SER A 566 1.97 38.79 -18.33
CA SER A 566 1.52 38.02 -19.48
C SER A 566 2.28 36.71 -19.55
N VAL A 567 1.58 35.65 -19.95
CA VAL A 567 2.17 34.32 -20.19
C VAL A 567 3.13 34.30 -21.37
N THR A 568 3.08 35.33 -22.23
CA THR A 568 4.01 35.50 -23.35
C THR A 568 5.33 36.17 -22.94
N TRP A 569 5.42 36.68 -21.71
CA TRP A 569 6.63 37.33 -21.19
C TRP A 569 7.56 36.32 -20.51
N ASN A 570 8.87 36.50 -20.72
CA ASN A 570 9.88 35.68 -20.05
C ASN A 570 9.90 35.85 -18.52
N SER A 571 9.32 36.93 -18.00
CA SER A 571 9.24 37.22 -16.56
C SER A 571 8.04 36.55 -15.86
N ILE A 572 7.24 35.72 -16.54
CA ILE A 572 6.08 35.05 -15.92
C ILE A 572 6.48 34.19 -14.70
N SER A 573 7.72 33.70 -14.66
CA SER A 573 8.26 32.96 -13.51
C SER A 573 8.26 33.77 -12.21
N GLU A 574 8.40 35.10 -12.28
CA GLU A 574 8.35 36.00 -11.13
C GLU A 574 6.98 35.97 -10.43
N LEU A 575 5.89 35.75 -11.19
CA LEU A 575 4.56 35.56 -10.62
C LEU A 575 4.49 34.30 -9.77
N PHE A 576 5.03 33.18 -10.28
CA PHE A 576 5.00 31.92 -9.54
C PHE A 576 5.82 32.00 -8.26
N VAL A 577 6.95 32.71 -8.29
CA VAL A 577 7.74 33.04 -7.09
C VAL A 577 6.93 33.90 -6.13
N ALA A 578 6.28 34.97 -6.59
CA ALA A 578 5.46 35.83 -5.75
C ALA A 578 4.28 35.08 -5.09
N LEU A 579 3.62 34.18 -5.83
CA LEU A 579 2.57 33.31 -5.29
C LEU A 579 3.13 32.34 -4.24
N ALA A 580 4.28 31.71 -4.51
CA ALA A 580 4.95 30.83 -3.56
C ALA A 580 5.36 31.57 -2.28
N GLU A 581 5.87 32.80 -2.39
CA GLU A 581 6.21 33.64 -1.26
C GLU A 581 4.99 34.05 -0.44
N ALA A 582 3.88 34.41 -1.09
CA ALA A 582 2.62 34.74 -0.44
C ALA A 582 2.06 33.54 0.34
N ALA A 583 2.12 32.33 -0.24
CA ALA A 583 1.71 31.10 0.44
C ALA A 583 2.64 30.73 1.61
N ALA A 584 3.96 30.94 1.45
CA ALA A 584 4.94 30.69 2.50
C ALA A 584 4.89 31.73 3.63
N ASN A 585 4.45 32.96 3.35
CA ASN A 585 4.29 34.06 4.30
C ASN A 585 2.86 34.64 4.29
N PRO A 586 1.83 33.88 4.72
CA PRO A 586 0.42 34.25 4.55
C PRO A 586 0.04 35.64 5.08
N SER A 587 0.69 36.10 6.16
CA SER A 587 0.43 37.41 6.77
C SER A 587 0.59 38.62 5.85
N THR A 588 1.34 38.51 4.75
CA THR A 588 1.47 39.58 3.76
C THR A 588 0.33 39.61 2.75
N ALA A 589 -0.46 38.54 2.64
CA ALA A 589 -1.48 38.34 1.62
C ALA A 589 -2.91 38.21 2.20
N PHE A 590 -3.12 38.51 3.48
CA PHE A 590 -4.48 38.63 4.06
C PHE A 590 -5.06 40.03 3.86
N PRO A 591 -6.37 40.14 3.54
CA PRO A 591 -7.09 41.41 3.65
C PRO A 591 -6.99 41.93 5.09
N LYS A 592 -6.63 43.21 5.28
CA LYS A 592 -6.47 43.80 6.62
C LYS A 592 -7.62 44.78 6.88
N SER A 593 -8.36 44.60 7.98
CA SER A 593 -9.32 45.58 8.48
C SER A 593 -8.64 46.60 9.39
N ASP A 594 -9.02 47.87 9.28
CA ASP A 594 -8.48 48.97 10.11
C ASP A 594 -8.92 48.92 11.59
N ASP A 595 -9.93 48.11 11.94
CA ASP A 595 -10.63 48.16 13.23
C ASP A 595 -10.06 47.29 14.37
N GLU A 596 -8.87 46.70 14.25
CA GLU A 596 -8.36 45.81 15.31
C GLU A 596 -7.28 46.44 16.19
N THR A 597 -7.61 46.62 17.48
CA THR A 597 -6.65 46.93 18.53
C THR A 597 -5.52 45.90 18.54
N PRO A 598 -4.24 46.30 18.65
CA PRO A 598 -3.13 45.36 18.63
C PRO A 598 -3.28 44.31 19.75
N ASP A 599 -3.18 43.03 19.39
CA ASP A 599 -3.20 41.91 20.35
C ASP A 599 -1.97 41.99 21.28
N ARG A 600 -2.15 42.67 22.42
CA ARG A 600 -1.12 42.87 23.46
C ARG A 600 -1.00 41.68 24.40
N THR A 601 -1.66 40.55 24.14
CA THR A 601 -1.67 39.38 25.03
C THR A 601 -0.26 38.85 25.29
N SER A 602 0.61 38.87 24.27
CA SER A 602 2.03 38.49 24.42
C SER A 602 2.83 39.47 25.28
N LEU A 603 2.51 40.78 25.19
CA LEU A 603 3.10 41.84 26.02
C LEU A 603 2.67 41.71 27.48
N TYR A 604 1.40 41.39 27.74
CA TYR A 604 0.90 41.14 29.09
C TYR A 604 1.50 39.86 29.69
N LEU A 605 1.68 38.80 28.89
CA LEU A 605 2.35 37.57 29.32
C LEU A 605 3.84 37.82 29.65
N THR A 606 4.58 38.55 28.82
CA THR A 606 5.99 38.88 29.11
C THR A 606 6.13 39.82 30.29
N LEU A 607 5.25 40.82 30.45
CA LEU A 607 5.22 41.70 31.62
C LEU A 607 4.87 40.93 32.91
N SER A 608 3.94 39.96 32.84
CA SER A 608 3.59 39.13 34.00
C SER A 608 4.73 38.18 34.38
N ALA A 609 5.40 37.55 33.42
CA ALA A 609 6.54 36.68 33.67
C ALA A 609 7.75 37.45 34.24
N THR A 610 8.05 38.64 33.71
CA THR A 610 9.12 39.50 34.24
C THR A 610 8.78 40.03 35.64
N ALA A 611 7.53 40.40 35.90
CA ALA A 611 7.08 40.77 37.25
C ALA A 611 7.22 39.62 38.25
N CYS A 612 6.80 38.41 37.89
CA CYS A 612 6.96 37.21 38.73
C CYS A 612 8.44 36.88 39.00
N ALA A 613 9.30 36.99 37.98
CA ALA A 613 10.74 36.79 38.13
C ALA A 613 11.39 37.84 39.03
N ALA A 614 10.99 39.11 38.90
CA ALA A 614 11.46 40.20 39.76
C ALA A 614 11.02 40.00 41.21
N ILE A 615 9.76 39.60 41.44
CA ILE A 615 9.24 39.29 42.78
C ILE A 615 10.01 38.10 43.39
N ALA A 616 10.25 37.04 42.62
CA ALA A 616 11.03 35.90 43.07
C ALA A 616 12.48 36.29 43.42
N ALA A 617 13.13 37.11 42.60
CA ALA A 617 14.48 37.63 42.87
C ALA A 617 14.52 38.49 44.14
N VAL A 618 13.54 39.35 44.35
CA VAL A 618 13.41 40.16 45.58
C VAL A 618 13.17 39.29 46.81
N MET A 619 12.34 38.24 46.70
CA MET A 619 12.13 37.29 47.80
C MET A 619 13.40 36.50 48.14
N ILE A 620 14.17 36.08 47.14
CA ILE A 620 15.45 35.40 47.32
C ILE A 620 16.46 36.33 47.99
N TRP A 621 16.55 37.58 47.54
CA TRP A 621 17.45 38.59 48.12
C TRP A 621 17.07 38.97 49.57
N ARG A 622 15.77 39.08 49.87
CA ARG A 622 15.28 39.26 51.26
C ARG A 622 15.60 38.06 52.15
N ARG A 623 15.51 36.84 51.62
CA ARG A 623 15.91 35.63 52.36
C ARG A 623 17.42 35.57 52.61
N SER A 624 18.24 36.03 51.68
CA SER A 624 19.70 36.03 51.87
C SER A 624 20.19 37.14 52.81
N THR A 625 19.48 38.26 52.91
CA THR A 625 19.86 39.40 53.77
C THR A 625 19.38 39.25 55.22
N ASN A 626 18.30 38.50 55.48
CA ASN A 626 17.82 38.19 56.83
C ASN A 626 18.51 36.95 57.46
N ALA A 627 19.50 36.36 56.79
CA ALA A 627 20.23 35.18 57.24
C ALA A 627 21.64 35.48 57.79
N ILE A 628 21.90 36.72 58.20
CA ILE A 628 23.14 37.17 58.84
C ILE A 628 22.85 37.64 60.26
#